data_AF-A0A952TUC8-F1
#
_entry.id   AF-A0A952TUC8-F1
#
_cell.length_a   1.000
_cell.length_b   1.000
_cell.length_c   1.000
_cell.angle_alpha   90.00
_cell.angle_beta   90.00
_cell.angle_gamma   90.00
#
_symmetry.space_group_name_H-M   'P 1'
#
loop_
_entity.id
_entity.type
_entity.pdbx_description
1 polymer ?
#
loop_
_entity_poly.entity_id
_entity_poly.type
_entity_poly.pdbx_seq_one_letter_code
_entity_poly.pdbx_strand_id
1 'polypeptide(L)'
;MTTSNTNPENVAGETSSGNLRNILIVGTDLGFAKSVQSIVQGLKGSDVSFRIFPGVDLEKITDCISKHPLHSILVDEDFLTDRTPEQFIATLREICKKSPHNAQTPCVFVTAKTTLETTKKWVRVGWKDVLLKPLDSTLFLQKMNIYNPALSFLKEALLFTMEVGKEIDLAFQFKTKSISEYGLKIESSRDLELGAVVGVSGVFLTEPLSAVVLESKKISDGVFAVQLMFIGITPAETQSIRKLIRQEYAEEKQAA
;
A
#
# COMPACT_ATOMS: atom_id res chain seq x y z
N MET A 1 -18.29 35.29 47.98
CA MET A 1 -17.77 35.68 46.65
C MET A 1 -16.26 35.69 46.73
N THR A 2 -15.60 34.70 46.17
CA THR A 2 -14.15 34.68 45.94
C THR A 2 -13.86 33.58 44.91
N THR A 3 -13.87 33.96 43.64
CA THR A 3 -13.45 33.13 42.51
C THR A 3 -11.93 33.20 42.42
N SER A 4 -11.22 32.12 42.77
CA SER A 4 -9.79 32.00 42.52
C SER A 4 -9.56 31.49 41.10
N ASN A 5 -9.20 32.44 40.24
CA ASN A 5 -8.58 32.22 38.93
C ASN A 5 -7.19 31.61 39.14
N THR A 6 -6.96 30.39 38.62
CA THR A 6 -5.61 29.85 38.42
C THR A 6 -5.57 29.10 37.08
N ASN A 7 -5.14 29.83 36.06
CA ASN A 7 -4.16 29.39 35.08
C ASN A 7 -3.14 30.55 35.00
N PRO A 8 -1.84 30.33 34.70
CA PRO A 8 -1.33 29.27 33.82
C PRO A 8 0.01 28.65 34.24
N GLU A 9 0.22 27.36 33.96
CA GLU A 9 1.55 26.91 33.56
C GLU A 9 1.45 26.24 32.19
N ASN A 10 1.89 27.02 31.21
CA ASN A 10 2.29 26.57 29.89
C ASN A 10 3.32 25.45 30.04
N VAL A 11 2.88 24.19 29.92
CA VAL A 11 3.74 23.14 29.38
C VAL A 11 3.77 23.36 27.87
N ALA A 12 4.56 24.35 27.46
CA ALA A 12 5.03 24.48 26.09
C ALA A 12 5.99 23.32 25.83
N GLY A 13 5.42 22.15 25.54
CA GLY A 13 6.12 21.10 24.82
C GLY A 13 6.25 21.53 23.37
N GLU A 14 7.24 22.35 23.08
CA GLU A 14 7.80 22.42 21.74
C GLU A 14 8.34 21.05 21.38
N THR A 15 7.51 20.25 20.71
CA THR A 15 8.02 19.37 19.67
C THR A 15 7.30 19.76 18.41
N SER A 16 8.02 20.41 17.51
CA SER A 16 7.77 20.30 16.08
C SER A 16 7.67 18.81 15.76
N SER A 17 6.46 18.25 15.81
CA SER A 17 6.22 16.88 15.40
C SER A 17 6.38 16.86 13.88
N GLY A 18 7.62 16.69 13.42
CA GLY A 18 7.90 16.29 12.06
C GLY A 18 7.04 15.09 11.71
N ASN A 19 6.75 14.88 10.43
CA ASN A 19 5.90 13.79 9.95
C ASN A 19 6.55 12.42 10.25
N LEU A 20 6.55 11.98 11.50
CA LEU A 20 7.16 10.73 11.95
C LEU A 20 6.21 9.57 11.62
N ARG A 21 6.76 8.56 10.95
CA ARG A 21 6.04 7.42 10.40
C ARG A 21 6.59 6.13 10.98
N ASN A 22 5.82 5.54 11.88
CA ASN A 22 6.14 4.24 12.46
C ASN A 22 5.76 3.10 11.50
N ILE A 23 6.77 2.29 11.12
CA ILE A 23 6.60 1.06 10.36
C ILE A 23 7.15 -0.09 11.22
N LEU A 24 6.33 -1.12 11.44
CA LEU A 24 6.78 -2.35 12.07
C LEU A 24 7.18 -3.34 10.98
N ILE A 25 8.41 -3.86 11.04
CA ILE A 25 8.89 -4.94 10.18
C ILE A 25 8.94 -6.20 11.02
N VAL A 26 8.08 -7.16 10.70
CA VAL A 26 8.05 -8.49 11.31
C VAL A 26 8.86 -9.43 10.43
N GLY A 27 9.99 -9.90 10.93
CA GLY A 27 10.94 -10.65 10.12
C GLY A 27 12.28 -10.86 10.80
N THR A 28 12.94 -11.96 10.45
CA THR A 28 14.31 -12.28 10.88
C THR A 28 15.35 -11.87 9.82
N ASP A 29 14.93 -11.56 8.60
CA ASP A 29 15.81 -11.08 7.51
C ASP A 29 16.26 -9.64 7.76
N LEU A 30 17.50 -9.50 8.25
CA LEU A 30 18.16 -8.22 8.43
C LEU A 30 18.44 -7.49 7.10
N GLY A 31 18.59 -8.23 6.00
CA GLY A 31 18.77 -7.68 4.66
C GLY A 31 17.51 -6.99 4.15
N PHE A 32 16.35 -7.62 4.36
CA PHE A 32 15.05 -7.00 4.10
C PHE A 32 14.82 -5.74 4.93
N ALA A 33 15.04 -5.82 6.25
CA ALA A 33 14.88 -4.66 7.14
C ALA A 33 15.79 -3.48 6.71
N LYS A 34 17.05 -3.75 6.35
CA LYS A 34 17.99 -2.76 5.81
C LYS A 34 17.53 -2.20 4.47
N SER A 35 16.96 -3.03 3.60
CA SER A 35 16.42 -2.59 2.30
C SER A 35 15.27 -1.60 2.50
N VAL A 36 14.31 -1.92 3.37
CA VAL A 36 13.21 -1.00 3.71
C VAL A 36 13.77 0.29 4.32
N GLN A 37 14.72 0.18 5.25
CA GLN A 37 15.38 1.34 5.85
C GLN A 37 16.06 2.23 4.81
N SER A 38 16.77 1.64 3.85
CA SER A 38 17.44 2.37 2.77
C SER A 38 16.43 3.10 1.87
N ILE A 39 15.33 2.44 1.49
CA ILE A 39 14.26 3.04 0.68
C ILE A 39 13.67 4.27 1.38
N VAL A 40 13.31 4.14 2.66
CA VAL A 40 12.69 5.25 3.40
C VAL A 40 13.69 6.36 3.74
N GLN A 41 14.96 6.02 3.98
CA GLN A 41 16.04 7.00 4.15
C GLN A 41 16.40 7.71 2.85
N GLY A 42 16.16 7.10 1.69
CA GLY A 42 16.36 7.71 0.38
C GLY A 42 15.52 8.97 0.16
N LEU A 43 14.48 9.21 0.97
CA LEU A 43 13.64 10.40 0.96
C LEU A 43 14.28 11.62 1.67
N LYS A 44 15.62 11.71 1.72
CA LYS A 44 16.35 12.86 2.29
C LYS A 44 15.85 14.16 1.67
N GLY A 45 15.35 15.08 2.50
CA GLY A 45 14.75 16.35 2.08
C GLY A 45 13.21 16.38 2.11
N SER A 46 12.57 15.24 2.36
CA SER A 46 11.15 15.22 2.76
C SER A 46 10.99 15.61 4.24
N ASP A 47 9.87 16.21 4.62
CA ASP A 47 9.56 16.51 6.04
C ASP A 47 9.14 15.25 6.81
N VAL A 48 9.29 14.07 6.17
CA VAL A 48 8.81 12.77 6.62
C VAL A 48 9.98 11.99 7.20
N SER A 49 9.85 11.58 8.46
CA SER A 49 10.81 10.71 9.13
C SER A 49 10.20 9.35 9.37
N PHE A 50 11.00 8.29 9.36
CA PHE A 50 10.51 6.93 9.59
C PHE A 50 11.16 6.33 10.82
N ARG A 51 10.36 5.62 11.61
CA ARG A 51 10.83 4.76 12.69
C ARG A 51 10.49 3.33 12.34
N ILE A 52 11.53 2.51 12.24
CA ILE A 52 11.41 1.08 11.93
C ILE A 52 11.57 0.28 13.22
N PHE A 53 10.63 -0.61 13.48
CA PHE A 53 10.69 -1.53 14.60
C PHE A 53 10.90 -2.95 14.09
N PRO A 54 11.90 -3.69 14.58
CA PRO A 54 12.04 -5.11 14.28
C PRO A 54 11.12 -5.93 15.22
N GLY A 55 10.21 -6.69 14.64
CA GLY A 55 9.40 -7.71 15.30
C GLY A 55 9.96 -9.09 15.01
N VAL A 56 10.76 -9.62 15.94
CA VAL A 56 11.43 -10.93 15.78
C VAL A 56 10.75 -12.06 16.57
N ASP A 57 9.71 -11.73 17.34
CA ASP A 57 8.86 -12.66 18.08
C ASP A 57 7.52 -11.99 18.40
N LEU A 58 6.51 -12.79 18.81
CA LEU A 58 5.17 -12.27 19.12
C LEU A 58 5.13 -11.30 20.31
N GLU A 59 6.04 -11.46 21.27
CA GLU A 59 6.12 -10.60 22.45
C GLU A 59 6.52 -9.18 22.04
N LYS A 60 7.60 -9.03 21.27
CA LYS A 60 8.06 -7.74 20.74
C LYS A 60 7.06 -7.12 19.77
N ILE A 61 6.39 -7.93 18.96
CA ILE A 61 5.32 -7.47 18.06
C ILE A 61 4.19 -6.85 18.90
N THR A 62 3.74 -7.56 19.93
CA THR A 62 2.67 -7.10 20.84
C THR A 62 3.09 -5.84 21.60
N ASP A 63 4.30 -5.82 22.15
CA ASP A 63 4.87 -4.68 22.86
C ASP A 63 4.92 -3.44 21.95
N CYS A 64 5.42 -3.58 20.73
CA CYS A 64 5.48 -2.49 19.75
C CYS A 64 4.09 -1.95 19.39
N ILE A 65 3.13 -2.84 19.07
CA ILE A 65 1.75 -2.47 18.74
C ILE A 65 1.03 -1.79 19.91
N SER A 66 1.38 -2.12 21.15
CA SER A 66 0.80 -1.50 22.34
C SER A 66 1.33 -0.09 22.62
N LYS A 67 2.58 0.19 22.23
CA LYS A 67 3.29 1.44 22.56
C LYS A 67 3.26 2.50 21.47
N HIS A 68 3.06 2.10 20.22
CA HIS A 68 3.23 3.01 19.08
C HIS A 68 2.03 2.99 18.12
N PRO A 69 1.58 4.17 17.63
CA PRO A 69 0.65 4.24 16.52
C PRO A 69 1.40 3.88 15.23
N LEU A 70 1.11 2.71 14.67
CA LEU A 70 1.75 2.16 13.48
C LEU A 70 0.98 2.56 12.22
N HIS A 71 1.71 2.98 11.19
CA HIS A 71 1.14 3.33 9.89
C HIS A 71 1.16 2.16 8.91
N SER A 72 2.10 1.23 9.09
CA SER A 72 2.16 -0.02 8.32
C SER A 72 2.83 -1.11 9.14
N ILE A 73 2.38 -2.34 8.94
CA ILE A 73 3.05 -3.56 9.41
C ILE A 73 3.45 -4.38 8.19
N LEU A 74 4.74 -4.57 7.98
CA LEU A 74 5.29 -5.42 6.94
C LEU A 74 5.66 -6.76 7.56
N VAL A 75 5.17 -7.86 7.01
CA VAL A 75 5.47 -9.20 7.52
C VAL A 75 6.19 -10.00 6.46
N ASP A 76 7.43 -10.36 6.75
CA ASP A 76 8.27 -11.19 5.91
C ASP A 76 7.86 -12.66 6.01
N GLU A 77 7.80 -13.35 4.87
CA GLU A 77 7.46 -14.78 4.78
C GLU A 77 8.36 -15.64 5.67
N ASP A 78 9.64 -15.26 5.79
CA ASP A 78 10.65 -16.02 6.54
C ASP A 78 10.38 -16.02 8.06
N PHE A 79 9.51 -15.11 8.53
CA PHE A 79 9.05 -15.11 9.92
C PHE A 79 8.10 -16.27 10.23
N LEU A 80 7.37 -16.76 9.23
CA LEU A 80 6.22 -17.65 9.40
C LEU A 80 6.61 -19.13 9.51
N THR A 81 7.73 -19.43 10.19
CA THR A 81 8.32 -20.78 10.24
C THR A 81 7.38 -21.87 10.76
N ASP A 82 6.46 -21.55 11.66
CA ASP A 82 5.54 -22.48 12.33
C ASP A 82 4.06 -22.24 12.00
N ARG A 83 3.74 -21.28 11.13
CA ARG A 83 2.36 -20.81 10.88
C ARG A 83 2.13 -20.51 9.41
N THR A 84 0.91 -20.72 8.94
CA THR A 84 0.55 -20.23 7.61
C THR A 84 0.30 -18.72 7.63
N PRO A 85 0.44 -18.01 6.49
CA PRO A 85 0.10 -16.58 6.39
C PRO A 85 -1.31 -16.25 6.86
N GLU A 86 -2.27 -17.15 6.66
CA GLU A 86 -3.66 -17.01 7.10
C GLU A 86 -3.81 -17.09 8.62
N GLN A 87 -3.12 -18.03 9.27
CA GLN A 87 -3.15 -18.15 10.73
C GLN A 87 -2.48 -16.95 11.39
N PHE A 88 -1.38 -16.47 10.79
CA PHE A 88 -0.62 -15.36 11.34
C PHE A 88 -1.38 -14.04 11.23
N ILE A 89 -2.00 -13.73 10.08
CA ILE A 89 -2.77 -12.48 9.96
C ILE A 89 -3.94 -12.44 10.93
N ALA A 90 -4.63 -13.57 11.16
CA ALA A 90 -5.69 -13.64 12.16
C ALA A 90 -5.15 -13.28 13.56
N THR A 91 -4.01 -13.87 13.94
CA THR A 91 -3.33 -13.56 15.21
C THR A 91 -2.95 -12.08 15.30
N LEU A 92 -2.32 -11.56 14.26
CA LEU A 92 -1.86 -10.17 14.20
C LEU A 92 -3.02 -9.19 14.29
N ARG A 93 -4.15 -9.47 13.62
CA ARG A 93 -5.36 -8.66 13.68
C ARG A 93 -5.95 -8.62 15.09
N GLU A 94 -5.97 -9.73 15.82
CA GLU A 94 -6.40 -9.75 17.22
C GLU A 94 -5.48 -8.92 18.13
N ILE A 95 -4.17 -8.91 17.86
CA ILE A 95 -3.23 -8.03 18.58
C ILE A 95 -3.53 -6.56 18.25
N CYS A 96 -3.66 -6.21 16.96
CA CYS A 96 -3.96 -4.85 16.51
C CYS A 96 -5.28 -4.30 17.09
N LYS A 97 -6.33 -5.12 17.18
CA LYS A 97 -7.64 -4.72 17.73
C LYS A 97 -7.58 -4.27 19.19
N LYS A 98 -6.61 -4.74 19.97
CA LYS A 98 -6.42 -4.34 21.37
C LYS A 98 -5.88 -2.91 21.51
N SER A 99 -5.33 -2.33 20.44
CA SER A 99 -4.80 -0.98 20.40
C SER A 99 -5.69 -0.10 19.50
N PRO A 100 -6.43 0.89 20.05
CA PRO A 100 -7.38 1.71 19.28
C PRO A 100 -6.78 2.38 18.04
N HIS A 101 -5.53 2.83 18.13
CA HIS A 101 -4.84 3.50 17.01
C HIS A 101 -4.37 2.54 15.91
N ASN A 102 -4.33 1.22 16.19
CA ASN A 102 -3.77 0.23 15.28
C ASN A 102 -4.80 -0.74 14.69
N ALA A 103 -6.08 -0.62 15.07
CA ALA A 103 -7.13 -1.54 14.64
C ALA A 103 -7.29 -1.62 13.11
N GLN A 104 -7.01 -0.51 12.41
CA GLN A 104 -7.09 -0.40 10.95
C GLN A 104 -5.70 -0.33 10.26
N THR A 105 -4.60 -0.53 11.01
CA THR A 105 -3.26 -0.45 10.42
C THR A 105 -3.13 -1.47 9.28
N PRO A 106 -2.67 -1.07 8.09
CA PRO A 106 -2.46 -1.99 6.98
C PRO A 106 -1.37 -3.00 7.33
N CYS A 107 -1.70 -4.29 7.22
CA CYS A 107 -0.76 -5.40 7.32
C CYS A 107 -0.45 -5.89 5.91
N VAL A 108 0.81 -5.85 5.51
CA VAL A 108 1.28 -6.20 4.16
C VAL A 108 2.18 -7.41 4.26
N PHE A 109 1.88 -8.42 3.44
CA PHE A 109 2.71 -9.61 3.37
C PHE A 109 3.85 -9.39 2.37
N VAL A 110 5.06 -9.87 2.69
CA VAL A 110 6.24 -9.71 1.85
C VAL A 110 6.84 -11.07 1.59
N THR A 111 7.03 -11.42 0.32
CA THR A 111 7.46 -12.76 -0.11
C THR A 111 8.37 -12.69 -1.33
N ALA A 112 9.22 -13.69 -1.57
CA ALA A 112 9.99 -13.81 -2.80
C ALA A 112 9.15 -14.25 -4.00
N LYS A 113 8.00 -14.92 -3.78
CA LYS A 113 7.20 -15.49 -4.86
C LYS A 113 5.71 -15.58 -4.51
N THR A 114 4.86 -15.40 -5.51
CA THR A 114 3.42 -15.62 -5.37
C THR A 114 2.81 -16.02 -6.71
N THR A 115 1.57 -16.47 -6.68
CA THR A 115 0.72 -16.66 -7.87
C THR A 115 -0.53 -15.81 -7.72
N LEU A 116 -1.25 -15.58 -8.82
CA LEU A 116 -2.54 -14.86 -8.82
C LEU A 116 -3.52 -15.40 -7.77
N GLU A 117 -3.66 -16.73 -7.70
CA GLU A 117 -4.57 -17.42 -6.79
C GLU A 117 -4.13 -17.28 -5.33
N THR A 118 -2.83 -17.39 -5.09
CA THR A 118 -2.24 -17.26 -3.75
C THR A 118 -2.38 -15.83 -3.23
N THR A 119 -2.07 -14.84 -4.06
CA THR A 119 -2.26 -13.41 -3.74
C THR A 119 -3.73 -13.11 -3.42
N LYS A 120 -4.67 -13.60 -4.24
CA LYS A 120 -6.12 -13.47 -3.99
C LYS A 120 -6.51 -14.08 -2.65
N LYS A 121 -6.03 -15.29 -2.36
CA LYS A 121 -6.30 -15.99 -1.09
C LYS A 121 -5.80 -15.17 0.10
N TRP A 122 -4.57 -14.68 0.06
CA TRP A 122 -3.99 -13.92 1.15
C TRP A 122 -4.70 -12.59 1.39
N VAL A 123 -5.04 -11.84 0.34
CA VAL A 123 -5.80 -10.59 0.53
C VAL A 123 -7.19 -10.85 1.12
N ARG A 124 -7.88 -11.93 0.69
CA ARG A 124 -9.19 -12.31 1.24
C ARG A 124 -9.17 -12.65 2.73
N VAL A 125 -8.06 -13.17 3.26
CA VAL A 125 -7.95 -13.50 4.70
C VAL A 125 -7.53 -12.30 5.57
N GLY A 126 -7.32 -11.12 4.99
CA GLY A 126 -7.13 -9.87 5.73
C GLY A 126 -5.77 -9.19 5.54
N TRP A 127 -4.91 -9.70 4.65
CA TRP A 127 -3.74 -8.95 4.20
C TRP A 127 -4.17 -7.77 3.32
N LYS A 128 -3.58 -6.60 3.54
CA LYS A 128 -3.88 -5.40 2.74
C LYS A 128 -3.30 -5.53 1.32
N ASP A 129 -2.12 -6.13 1.22
CA ASP A 129 -1.39 -6.33 -0.03
C ASP A 129 -0.33 -7.43 0.16
N VAL A 130 0.25 -7.86 -0.96
CA VAL A 130 1.38 -8.78 -1.08
C VAL A 130 2.46 -8.08 -1.91
N LEU A 131 3.65 -7.88 -1.36
CA LEU A 131 4.80 -7.29 -2.04
C LEU A 131 5.86 -8.35 -2.32
N LEU A 132 6.50 -8.27 -3.49
CA LEU A 132 7.57 -9.20 -3.86
C LEU A 132 8.96 -8.65 -3.53
N LYS A 133 9.83 -9.54 -3.01
CA LYS A 133 11.28 -9.29 -2.85
C LYS A 133 12.00 -9.52 -4.20
N PRO A 134 13.00 -8.70 -4.58
CA PRO A 134 13.42 -7.45 -3.93
C PRO A 134 12.37 -6.35 -4.12
N LEU A 135 12.21 -5.49 -3.10
CA LEU A 135 11.26 -4.38 -3.18
C LEU A 135 11.68 -3.37 -4.25
N ASP A 136 10.76 -3.03 -5.14
CA ASP A 136 10.89 -1.84 -5.96
C ASP A 136 10.59 -0.59 -5.11
N SER A 137 11.60 0.27 -4.94
CA SER A 137 11.53 1.45 -4.07
C SER A 137 10.38 2.38 -4.43
N THR A 138 10.18 2.64 -5.72
CA THR A 138 9.15 3.57 -6.21
C THR A 138 7.76 3.00 -5.94
N LEU A 139 7.55 1.74 -6.32
CA LEU A 139 6.28 1.05 -6.10
C LEU A 139 5.95 0.96 -4.60
N PHE A 140 6.93 0.60 -3.76
CA PHE A 140 6.76 0.50 -2.32
C PHE A 140 6.28 1.83 -1.73
N LEU A 141 6.94 2.94 -2.06
CA LEU A 141 6.59 4.26 -1.55
C LEU A 141 5.21 4.73 -2.04
N GLN A 142 4.86 4.47 -3.30
CA GLN A 142 3.54 4.75 -3.84
C GLN A 142 2.45 3.95 -3.12
N LYS A 143 2.69 2.67 -2.83
CA LYS A 143 1.75 1.83 -2.07
C LYS A 143 1.60 2.27 -0.63
N MET A 144 2.69 2.64 0.05
CA MET A 144 2.62 3.19 1.41
C MET A 144 1.74 4.45 1.45
N ASN A 145 1.85 5.34 0.45
CA ASN A 145 0.97 6.50 0.26
C ASN A 145 -0.51 6.15 0.18
N ILE A 146 -0.83 5.14 -0.61
CA ILE A 146 -2.21 4.71 -0.80
C ILE A 146 -2.78 4.16 0.49
N TYR A 147 -1.99 3.43 1.27
CA TYR A 147 -2.46 2.89 2.54
C TYR A 147 -2.63 3.96 3.61
N ASN A 148 -1.90 5.06 3.50
CA ASN A 148 -1.95 6.15 4.47
C ASN A 148 -2.10 7.51 3.77
N PRO A 149 -3.28 7.79 3.17
CA PRO A 149 -3.49 8.98 2.34
C PRO A 149 -3.33 10.30 3.13
N ALA A 150 -3.63 10.27 4.43
CA ALA A 150 -3.44 11.43 5.32
C ALA A 150 -1.97 11.82 5.54
N LEU A 151 -1.02 10.99 5.10
CA LEU A 151 0.38 11.09 5.50
C LEU A 151 1.34 11.54 4.39
N SER A 152 0.87 11.63 3.14
CA SER A 152 1.58 12.08 1.93
C SER A 152 3.12 11.90 1.99
N PHE A 153 3.59 10.65 1.85
CA PHE A 153 5.01 10.27 1.76
C PHE A 153 5.74 10.85 0.55
N LEU A 154 5.03 11.30 -0.48
CA LEU A 154 5.63 11.92 -1.68
C LEU A 154 5.11 13.35 -1.80
N LYS A 155 6.01 14.35 -1.89
CA LYS A 155 5.67 15.78 -1.92
C LYS A 155 5.07 16.24 -3.25
N GLU A 156 5.27 15.49 -4.32
CA GLU A 156 4.71 15.72 -5.65
C GLU A 156 4.67 14.38 -6.38
N ALA A 157 3.82 14.30 -7.41
CA ALA A 157 3.49 13.11 -8.17
C ALA A 157 4.73 12.39 -8.76
N LEU A 158 5.39 11.56 -7.94
CA LEU A 158 6.11 10.37 -8.43
C LEU A 158 5.13 9.29 -8.91
N LEU A 159 3.83 9.57 -8.85
CA LEU A 159 2.77 8.80 -9.50
C LEU A 159 2.82 9.13 -11.00
N PHE A 160 3.70 8.45 -11.75
CA PHE A 160 3.56 8.38 -13.20
C PHE A 160 2.18 7.79 -13.51
N THR A 161 1.23 8.66 -13.74
CA THR A 161 -0.16 8.33 -14.07
C THR A 161 -0.37 8.92 -15.43
N MET A 162 -0.53 8.05 -16.43
CA MET A 162 -0.83 8.48 -17.80
C MET A 162 -2.29 8.20 -18.06
N GLU A 163 -2.98 9.12 -18.76
CA GLU A 163 -4.25 8.78 -19.37
C GLU A 163 -3.99 7.74 -20.46
N VAL A 164 -4.76 6.66 -20.46
CA VAL A 164 -4.59 5.60 -21.46
C VAL A 164 -5.96 5.23 -21.94
N GLY A 165 -6.28 5.51 -23.20
CA GLY A 165 -7.56 5.21 -23.82
C GLY A 165 -7.75 3.74 -24.25
N LYS A 166 -6.95 2.81 -23.71
CA LYS A 166 -6.96 1.39 -24.10
C LYS A 166 -8.03 0.59 -23.34
N GLU A 167 -8.58 -0.42 -24.00
CA GLU A 167 -9.51 -1.37 -23.38
C GLU A 167 -8.74 -2.36 -22.47
N ILE A 168 -9.29 -2.60 -21.28
CA ILE A 168 -8.83 -3.60 -20.31
C ILE A 168 -9.99 -4.57 -20.05
N ASP A 169 -9.65 -5.86 -20.03
CA ASP A 169 -10.57 -6.93 -19.64
C ASP A 169 -10.45 -7.18 -18.13
N LEU A 170 -11.51 -6.88 -17.36
CA LEU A 170 -11.66 -7.24 -15.94
C LEU A 170 -12.88 -8.15 -15.77
N ALA A 171 -12.82 -9.40 -16.20
CA ALA A 171 -14.01 -10.27 -16.37
C ALA A 171 -15.14 -9.70 -17.28
N PHE A 172 -15.07 -8.41 -17.64
CA PHE A 172 -15.88 -7.58 -18.51
C PHE A 172 -14.95 -6.55 -19.17
N GLN A 173 -15.29 -6.09 -20.37
CA GLN A 173 -14.52 -5.06 -21.09
C GLN A 173 -14.77 -3.67 -20.49
N PHE A 174 -13.70 -2.97 -20.13
CA PHE A 174 -13.76 -1.60 -19.62
C PHE A 174 -12.79 -0.70 -20.36
N LYS A 175 -13.17 0.58 -20.49
CA LYS A 175 -12.27 1.61 -21.00
C LYS A 175 -11.39 2.10 -19.85
N THR A 176 -10.08 1.97 -20.03
CA THR A 176 -9.11 2.56 -19.10
C THR A 176 -9.19 4.08 -19.22
N LYS A 177 -9.13 4.76 -18.07
CA LYS A 177 -8.95 6.21 -18.02
C LYS A 177 -7.49 6.53 -17.80
N SER A 178 -6.88 5.91 -16.81
CA SER A 178 -5.48 6.13 -16.51
C SER A 178 -4.82 4.90 -15.90
N ILE A 179 -3.53 4.71 -16.17
CA ILE A 179 -2.71 3.65 -15.56
C ILE A 179 -1.49 4.24 -14.86
N SER A 180 -1.08 3.59 -13.78
CA SER A 180 0.17 3.83 -13.05
C SER A 180 0.85 2.52 -12.70
N GLU A 181 2.07 2.57 -12.16
CA GLU A 181 2.81 1.38 -11.74
C GLU A 181 2.11 0.58 -10.62
N TYR A 182 1.25 1.23 -9.85
CA TYR A 182 0.58 0.62 -8.69
C TYR A 182 -0.89 0.30 -8.94
N GLY A 183 -1.50 0.78 -10.03
CA GLY A 183 -2.93 0.63 -10.23
C GLY A 183 -3.45 1.27 -11.50
N LEU A 184 -4.78 1.32 -11.61
CA LEU A 184 -5.47 1.93 -12.73
C LEU A 184 -6.81 2.55 -12.30
N LYS A 185 -7.29 3.48 -13.10
CA LYS A 185 -8.64 4.03 -13.02
C LYS A 185 -9.40 3.68 -14.30
N ILE A 186 -10.61 3.19 -14.15
CA ILE A 186 -11.50 2.78 -15.25
C ILE A 186 -12.86 3.43 -15.11
N GLU A 187 -13.60 3.45 -16.21
CA GLU A 187 -15.06 3.57 -16.17
C GLU A 187 -15.70 2.19 -16.23
N SER A 188 -16.64 1.94 -15.33
CA SER A 188 -17.38 0.70 -15.23
C SER A 188 -18.88 0.95 -15.34
N SER A 189 -19.61 0.08 -16.03
CA SER A 189 -21.08 0.09 -16.02
C SER A 189 -21.67 -0.51 -14.74
N ARG A 190 -20.81 -1.06 -13.88
CA ARG A 190 -21.17 -1.75 -12.64
C ARG A 190 -20.48 -1.12 -11.46
N ASP A 191 -21.21 -1.05 -10.35
CA ASP A 191 -20.61 -0.77 -9.06
C ASP A 191 -19.76 -1.97 -8.63
N LEU A 192 -18.51 -1.72 -8.25
CA LEU A 192 -17.62 -2.75 -7.74
C LEU A 192 -17.44 -2.59 -6.23
N GLU A 193 -17.62 -3.68 -5.51
CA GLU A 193 -17.51 -3.71 -4.05
C GLU A 193 -16.09 -3.31 -3.60
N LEU A 194 -16.01 -2.39 -2.63
CA LEU A 194 -14.74 -1.95 -2.06
C LEU A 194 -14.02 -3.13 -1.40
N GLY A 195 -12.73 -3.28 -1.68
CA GLY A 195 -11.94 -4.42 -1.21
C GLY A 195 -12.11 -5.69 -2.04
N ALA A 196 -13.01 -5.73 -3.03
CA ALA A 196 -13.11 -6.86 -3.93
C ALA A 196 -11.81 -7.04 -4.71
N VAL A 197 -11.39 -8.30 -4.87
CA VAL A 197 -10.20 -8.65 -5.66
C VAL A 197 -10.62 -9.11 -7.04
N VAL A 198 -10.17 -8.39 -8.06
CA VAL A 198 -10.48 -8.61 -9.48
C VAL A 198 -9.22 -9.04 -10.24
N GLY A 199 -9.41 -9.81 -11.31
CA GLY A 199 -8.34 -10.11 -12.27
C GLY A 199 -8.32 -9.03 -13.35
N VAL A 200 -7.14 -8.50 -13.66
CA VAL A 200 -6.90 -7.49 -14.70
C VAL A 200 -6.15 -8.15 -15.85
N SER A 201 -6.73 -8.13 -17.05
CA SER A 201 -6.10 -8.59 -18.28
C SER A 201 -6.19 -7.49 -19.33
N GLY A 202 -5.25 -7.47 -20.27
CA GLY A 202 -5.25 -6.49 -21.34
C GLY A 202 -4.09 -6.72 -22.29
N VAL A 203 -4.17 -6.14 -23.50
CA VAL A 203 -3.18 -6.35 -24.57
C VAL A 203 -1.76 -5.93 -24.17
N PHE A 204 -1.63 -5.04 -23.18
CA PHE A 204 -0.34 -4.57 -22.66
C PHE A 204 0.23 -5.41 -21.52
N LEU A 205 -0.53 -6.38 -21.01
CA LEU A 205 -0.10 -7.29 -19.96
C LEU A 205 0.32 -8.62 -20.57
N THR A 206 1.48 -9.12 -20.17
CA THR A 206 1.97 -10.45 -20.57
C THR A 206 1.17 -11.56 -19.89
N GLU A 207 0.73 -11.31 -18.66
CA GLU A 207 -0.09 -12.22 -17.84
C GLU A 207 -1.16 -11.41 -17.08
N PRO A 208 -2.30 -12.03 -16.72
CA PRO A 208 -3.31 -11.36 -15.91
C PRO A 208 -2.77 -10.98 -14.52
N LEU A 209 -3.03 -9.74 -14.09
CA LEU A 209 -2.70 -9.24 -12.76
C LEU A 209 -3.88 -9.43 -11.80
N SER A 210 -3.61 -9.34 -10.49
CA SER A 210 -4.65 -9.10 -9.49
C SER A 210 -4.69 -7.64 -9.12
N ALA A 211 -5.89 -7.11 -8.90
CA ALA A 211 -6.08 -5.80 -8.31
C ALA A 211 -7.18 -5.80 -7.26
N VAL A 212 -7.08 -4.90 -6.29
CA VAL A 212 -8.10 -4.65 -5.28
C VAL A 212 -8.83 -3.34 -5.59
N VAL A 213 -10.15 -3.34 -5.43
CA VAL A 213 -10.99 -2.14 -5.56
C VAL A 213 -10.74 -1.22 -4.37
N LEU A 214 -10.23 -0.02 -4.63
CA LEU A 214 -10.01 1.02 -3.63
C LEU A 214 -11.17 1.99 -3.52
N GLU A 215 -11.77 2.34 -4.65
CA GLU A 215 -12.89 3.27 -4.75
C GLU A 215 -13.80 2.84 -5.91
N SER A 216 -15.11 2.99 -5.73
CA SER A 216 -16.12 2.90 -6.78
C SER A 216 -17.11 4.03 -6.55
N LYS A 217 -17.21 4.96 -7.50
CA LYS A 217 -18.05 6.16 -7.37
C LYS A 217 -18.89 6.36 -8.62
N LYS A 218 -20.21 6.46 -8.46
CA LYS A 218 -21.12 6.80 -9.57
C LYS A 218 -20.78 8.21 -10.09
N ILE A 219 -20.51 8.32 -11.40
CA ILE A 219 -20.18 9.58 -12.09
C ILE A 219 -21.27 10.03 -13.06
N SER A 220 -22.05 9.10 -13.60
CA SER A 220 -23.25 9.37 -14.40
C SER A 220 -24.21 8.18 -14.33
N ASP A 221 -25.36 8.27 -15.00
CA ASP A 221 -26.33 7.18 -14.97
C ASP A 221 -25.79 5.91 -15.61
N GLY A 222 -25.69 4.87 -14.79
CA GLY A 222 -25.12 3.59 -15.17
C GLY A 222 -23.60 3.58 -15.35
N VAL A 223 -22.87 4.62 -14.91
CA VAL A 223 -21.39 4.68 -15.03
C VAL A 223 -20.73 5.03 -13.70
N PHE A 224 -19.70 4.26 -13.37
CA PHE A 224 -18.90 4.34 -12.16
C PHE A 224 -17.44 4.61 -12.51
N ALA A 225 -16.81 5.56 -11.84
CA ALA A 225 -15.36 5.66 -11.80
C ALA A 225 -14.82 4.71 -10.74
N VAL A 226 -13.98 3.77 -11.14
CA VAL A 226 -13.39 2.78 -10.24
C VAL A 226 -11.88 2.99 -10.18
N GLN A 227 -11.34 3.05 -8.97
CA GLN A 227 -9.90 3.01 -8.71
C GLN A 227 -9.49 1.63 -8.23
N LEU A 228 -8.55 1.02 -8.93
CA LEU A 228 -7.98 -0.29 -8.62
C LEU A 228 -6.50 -0.14 -8.27
N MET A 229 -6.01 -0.95 -7.33
CA MET A 229 -4.59 -1.08 -7.02
C MET A 229 -4.13 -2.51 -7.29
N PHE A 230 -3.07 -2.66 -8.07
CA PHE A 230 -2.48 -3.95 -8.33
C PHE A 230 -1.89 -4.55 -7.05
N ILE A 231 -2.08 -5.85 -6.85
CA ILE A 231 -1.59 -6.61 -5.69
C ILE A 231 -0.69 -7.75 -6.15
N GLY A 232 0.40 -8.02 -5.43
CA GLY A 232 1.31 -9.11 -5.78
C GLY A 232 2.01 -8.97 -7.13
N ILE A 233 2.23 -7.74 -7.62
CA ILE A 233 2.90 -7.51 -8.91
C ILE A 233 4.38 -7.84 -8.85
N THR A 234 4.84 -8.58 -9.84
CA THR A 234 6.23 -8.98 -10.03
C THR A 234 7.06 -7.83 -10.61
N PRO A 235 8.40 -7.89 -10.49
CA PRO A 235 9.29 -6.95 -11.15
C PRO A 235 9.12 -6.91 -12.67
N ALA A 236 8.87 -8.07 -13.31
CA ALA A 236 8.68 -8.14 -14.76
C ALA A 236 7.40 -7.40 -15.19
N GLU A 237 6.29 -7.62 -14.49
CA GLU A 237 5.02 -6.92 -14.74
C GLU A 237 5.16 -5.41 -14.49
N THR A 238 5.85 -5.01 -13.43
CA THR A 238 6.14 -3.59 -13.14
C THR A 238 6.91 -2.94 -14.29
N GLN A 239 7.90 -3.63 -14.87
CA GLN A 239 8.65 -3.13 -16.03
C GLN A 239 7.78 -3.06 -17.29
N SER A 240 6.90 -4.03 -17.52
CA SER A 240 5.93 -3.99 -18.62
C SER A 240 5.00 -2.78 -18.52
N ILE A 241 4.45 -2.51 -17.33
CA ILE A 241 3.61 -1.32 -17.09
C ILE A 241 4.40 -0.03 -17.32
N ARG A 242 5.64 0.06 -16.81
CA ARG A 242 6.53 1.22 -17.06
C ARG A 242 6.79 1.45 -18.53
N LYS A 243 7.05 0.39 -19.29
CA LYS A 243 7.30 0.47 -20.73
C LYS A 243 6.09 1.02 -21.46
N LEU A 244 4.89 0.54 -21.11
CA LEU A 244 3.64 1.07 -21.66
C LEU A 244 3.48 2.55 -21.37
N ILE A 245 3.57 2.95 -20.09
CA ILE A 245 3.43 4.36 -19.66
C ILE A 245 4.38 5.27 -20.45
N ARG A 246 5.64 4.85 -20.62
CA ARG A 246 6.64 5.62 -21.38
C ARG A 246 6.33 5.70 -22.87
N GLN A 247 5.79 4.63 -23.45
CA GLN A 247 5.41 4.60 -24.85
C GLN A 247 4.25 5.56 -25.12
N GLU A 248 3.17 5.49 -24.34
CA GLU A 248 2.02 6.41 -24.48
C GLU A 248 2.46 7.87 -24.32
N TYR A 249 3.31 8.17 -23.32
CA TYR A 249 3.85 9.51 -23.12
C TYR A 249 4.66 10.02 -24.32
N ALA A 250 5.44 9.13 -24.96
CA ALA A 250 6.22 9.50 -26.14
C ALA A 250 5.32 9.76 -27.36
N GLU A 251 4.26 8.97 -27.54
CA GLU A 251 3.29 9.13 -28.63
C GLU A 251 2.47 10.42 -28.47
N GLU A 252 1.97 10.73 -27.26
CA GLU A 252 1.27 11.99 -26.98
C GLU A 252 2.16 13.21 -27.23
N LYS A 253 3.43 13.16 -26.81
CA LYS A 253 4.37 14.26 -27.04
C LYS A 253 4.72 14.45 -28.51
N GLN A 254 4.63 13.41 -29.34
CA GLN A 254 4.85 13.53 -30.80
C GLN A 254 3.62 14.04 -31.54
N ALA A 255 2.42 13.85 -30.98
CA ALA A 255 1.16 14.30 -31.56
C ALA A 255 0.79 15.76 -31.21
N ALA A 256 1.42 16.33 -30.18
CA ALA A 256 1.26 17.72 -29.72
C ALA A 256 2.27 18.68 -30.36
#